data_AF-A0A8T0HZE3-F1
#
_entry.id   AF-A0A8T0HZE3-F1
#
_cell.length_a   1.000
_cell.length_b   1.000
_cell.length_c   1.000
_cell.angle_alpha   90.00
_cell.angle_beta   90.00
_cell.angle_gamma   90.00
#
_symmetry.space_group_name_H-M   'P 1'
#
loop_
_entity.id
_entity.type
_entity.pdbx_description
1 polymer ?
#
loop_
_entity_poly.entity_id
_entity_poly.type
_entity_poly.pdbx_seq_one_letter_code
_entity_poly.pdbx_strand_id
1 'polypeptide(L)'
;MAGWDAMTMLSKTGAAAQDGRRPPQSAMDVLSPLLFGHAAAMTLKAAVELNIPDILARAEPQRHLSVHEIAAELPSGSVDELSLHRVMRALVHLGVFSADQVESHSSEPLARYGLTPASRMLVRENNPGSLAPMVMYLNYKSSQTPWQHLHETILCGKNPFKVAYGKVRTHQFLDGSSSDSLRNKGLGLAFVVLNAQRCCLAV
;
A
#
# COMPACT_ATOMS: atom_id res chain seq x y z
N MET A 1 -9.99 -34.07 29.84
CA MET A 1 -11.26 -33.32 29.85
C MET A 1 -11.13 -32.19 30.87
N ALA A 2 -11.40 -30.95 30.43
CA ALA A 2 -11.65 -29.72 31.20
C ALA A 2 -10.52 -29.22 32.14
N GLY A 3 -10.28 -27.94 32.39
CA GLY A 3 -10.90 -26.65 32.05
C GLY A 3 -9.92 -25.55 32.57
N TRP A 4 -9.66 -24.44 31.88
CA TRP A 4 -10.27 -23.11 32.11
C TRP A 4 -10.58 -22.85 33.62
N ASP A 5 -10.19 -21.79 34.31
CA ASP A 5 -9.74 -20.45 33.93
C ASP A 5 -9.47 -19.62 35.21
N ALA A 6 -8.85 -18.44 35.01
CA ALA A 6 -9.03 -17.21 35.79
C ALA A 6 -8.34 -17.08 37.17
N MET A 7 -7.30 -16.24 37.23
CA MET A 7 -7.39 -14.85 37.74
C MET A 7 -7.72 -14.80 39.22
N THR A 8 -6.77 -14.49 40.10
CA THR A 8 -6.48 -13.13 40.61
C THR A 8 -5.64 -13.38 41.89
N MET A 9 -4.66 -12.62 42.35
CA MET A 9 -4.18 -11.26 42.16
C MET A 9 -2.72 -11.28 42.64
N LEU A 10 -1.77 -10.74 41.86
CA LEU A 10 -1.16 -9.44 42.13
C LEU A 10 -0.64 -9.26 43.57
N SER A 11 0.66 -9.44 43.76
CA SER A 11 1.54 -8.37 44.27
C SER A 11 2.96 -8.90 44.47
N LYS A 12 3.85 -8.57 43.53
CA LYS A 12 5.18 -8.09 43.87
C LYS A 12 5.76 -7.38 42.66
N THR A 13 5.48 -6.09 42.66
CA THR A 13 6.34 -5.02 42.17
C THR A 13 7.80 -5.38 42.41
N GLY A 14 8.50 -5.66 41.31
CA GLY A 14 9.94 -5.67 41.21
C GLY A 14 10.27 -5.01 39.89
N ALA A 15 10.49 -3.70 39.94
CA ALA A 15 10.92 -2.91 38.82
C ALA A 15 12.21 -3.50 38.23
N ALA A 16 12.13 -4.00 37.01
CA ALA A 16 13.25 -4.08 36.09
C ALA A 16 12.82 -3.34 34.84
N ALA A 17 13.29 -2.10 34.72
CA ALA A 17 13.17 -1.29 33.54
C ALA A 17 13.64 -2.10 32.33
N GLN A 18 12.76 -2.26 31.34
CA GLN A 18 13.17 -2.66 30.02
C GLN A 18 14.01 -1.50 29.46
N ASP A 19 15.34 -1.59 29.57
CA ASP A 19 16.25 -0.88 28.67
C ASP A 19 16.06 -1.51 27.28
N GLY A 20 15.00 -1.09 26.59
CA GLY A 20 14.61 -1.50 25.25
C GLY A 20 15.55 -0.94 24.20
N ARG A 21 16.85 -1.25 24.33
CA ARG A 21 17.88 -0.84 23.37
C ARG A 21 17.69 -1.63 22.09
N ARG A 22 16.84 -1.10 21.19
CA ARG A 22 16.73 -1.49 19.78
C ARG A 22 18.17 -1.68 19.26
N PRO A 23 18.49 -2.79 18.57
CA PRO A 23 19.83 -2.95 18.01
C PRO A 23 20.15 -1.72 17.16
N PRO A 24 21.41 -1.24 17.14
CA PRO A 24 21.78 -0.06 16.36
C PRO A 24 21.35 -0.29 14.91
N GLN A 25 20.31 0.42 14.49
CA GLN A 25 19.83 0.37 13.12
C GLN A 25 20.93 0.94 12.24
N SER A 26 21.33 0.21 11.21
CA SER A 26 22.28 0.77 10.27
C SER A 26 21.66 2.01 9.61
N ALA A 27 22.48 2.97 9.19
CA ALA A 27 21.96 4.15 8.46
C ALA A 27 21.13 3.72 7.25
N MET A 28 21.47 2.59 6.63
CA MET A 28 20.72 2.02 5.51
C MET A 28 19.35 1.48 5.91
N ASP A 29 19.19 0.87 7.09
CA ASP A 29 17.87 0.40 7.56
C ASP A 29 16.90 1.57 7.78
N VAL A 30 17.44 2.73 8.20
CA VAL A 30 16.66 3.96 8.38
C VAL A 30 16.34 4.62 7.04
N LEU A 31 17.31 4.69 6.13
CA LEU A 31 17.17 5.47 4.88
C LEU A 31 16.47 4.69 3.75
N SER A 32 16.61 3.37 3.68
CA SER A 32 16.07 2.58 2.56
C SER A 32 14.56 2.74 2.37
N PRO A 33 13.70 2.71 3.41
CA PRO A 33 12.27 2.95 3.25
C PRO A 33 11.93 4.35 2.70
N LEU A 34 12.77 5.36 2.99
CA LEU A 34 12.58 6.73 2.52
C LEU A 34 13.05 6.91 1.08
N LEU A 35 14.19 6.30 0.72
CA LEU A 35 14.76 6.37 -0.62
C LEU A 35 13.92 5.60 -1.65
N PHE A 36 13.43 4.42 -1.27
CA PHE A 36 12.70 3.52 -2.19
C PHE A 36 11.19 3.52 -1.96
N GLY A 37 10.68 4.28 -0.98
CA GLY A 37 9.25 4.31 -0.64
C GLY A 37 8.35 4.73 -1.81
N HIS A 38 8.80 5.69 -2.62
CA HIS A 38 8.05 6.09 -3.82
C HIS A 38 7.96 4.95 -4.84
N ALA A 39 9.07 4.25 -5.11
CA ALA A 39 9.08 3.11 -6.01
C ALA A 39 8.15 2.00 -5.52
N ALA A 40 8.20 1.66 -4.22
CA ALA A 40 7.31 0.68 -3.60
C ALA A 40 5.83 1.06 -3.74
N ALA A 41 5.48 2.33 -3.51
CA ALA A 41 4.12 2.84 -3.67
C ALA A 41 3.63 2.75 -5.13
N MET A 42 4.50 3.07 -6.10
CA MET A 42 4.19 2.96 -7.52
C MET A 42 4.08 1.51 -7.99
N THR A 43 4.89 0.59 -7.46
CA THR A 43 4.74 -0.86 -7.72
C THR A 43 3.40 -1.36 -7.20
N LEU A 44 2.99 -0.95 -5.99
CA LEU A 44 1.68 -1.30 -5.44
C LEU A 44 0.53 -0.74 -6.30
N LYS A 45 0.66 0.51 -6.73
CA LYS A 45 -0.30 1.16 -7.64
C LYS A 45 -0.45 0.35 -8.93
N ALA A 46 0.65 -0.07 -9.55
CA ALA A 46 0.61 -0.87 -10.78
C ALA A 46 -0.16 -2.18 -10.59
N ALA A 47 0.05 -2.90 -9.50
CA ALA A 47 -0.70 -4.13 -9.21
C ALA A 47 -2.20 -3.87 -9.04
N VAL A 48 -2.57 -2.75 -8.41
CA VAL A 48 -3.96 -2.32 -8.22
C VAL A 48 -4.60 -1.84 -9.54
N GLU A 49 -3.85 -1.18 -10.42
CA GLU A 49 -4.29 -0.80 -11.77
C GLU A 49 -4.54 -2.03 -12.65
N LEU A 50 -3.67 -3.04 -12.56
CA LEU A 50 -3.79 -4.32 -13.26
C LEU A 50 -4.82 -5.27 -12.63
N ASN A 51 -5.54 -4.84 -11.59
CA ASN A 51 -6.58 -5.64 -10.93
C ASN A 51 -6.08 -6.98 -10.34
N ILE A 52 -4.79 -7.09 -10.03
CA ILE A 52 -4.17 -8.32 -9.52
C ILE A 52 -4.82 -8.80 -8.20
N PRO A 53 -5.12 -7.94 -7.20
CA PRO A 53 -5.78 -8.38 -5.97
C PRO A 53 -7.10 -9.13 -6.24
N ASP A 54 -7.92 -8.61 -7.15
CA ASP A 54 -9.20 -9.23 -7.51
C ASP A 54 -9.00 -10.53 -8.30
N ILE A 55 -8.04 -10.57 -9.24
CA ILE A 55 -7.67 -11.80 -9.97
C ILE A 55 -7.29 -12.93 -9.00
N LEU A 56 -6.44 -12.63 -8.00
CA LEU A 56 -6.06 -13.60 -6.98
C LEU A 56 -7.23 -13.96 -6.06
N ALA A 57 -8.10 -13.00 -5.72
CA ALA A 57 -9.27 -13.26 -4.88
C ALA A 57 -10.25 -14.24 -5.53
N ARG A 58 -10.44 -14.17 -6.86
CA ARG A 58 -11.31 -15.11 -7.60
C ARG A 58 -10.79 -16.55 -7.63
N ALA A 59 -9.49 -16.75 -7.42
CA ALA A 59 -8.86 -18.07 -7.38
C ALA A 59 -8.83 -18.70 -5.97
N GLU A 60 -9.19 -17.92 -4.95
CA GLU A 60 -9.27 -18.41 -3.57
C GLU A 60 -10.64 -19.03 -3.24
N PRO A 61 -10.68 -19.98 -2.28
CA PRO A 61 -9.55 -20.54 -1.52
C PRO A 61 -8.83 -21.69 -2.25
N GLN A 62 -9.15 -21.95 -3.52
CA GLN A 62 -8.75 -23.20 -4.16
C GLN A 62 -7.25 -23.28 -4.44
N ARG A 63 -6.62 -22.16 -4.87
CA ARG A 63 -5.20 -22.18 -5.27
C ARG A 63 -4.56 -20.80 -5.37
N HIS A 64 -3.24 -20.77 -5.25
CA HIS A 64 -2.39 -19.67 -5.70
C HIS A 64 -2.19 -19.72 -7.23
N LEU A 65 -1.91 -18.58 -7.88
CA LEU A 65 -1.76 -18.48 -9.34
C LEU A 65 -0.30 -18.29 -9.78
N SER A 66 0.10 -18.90 -10.88
CA SER A 66 1.38 -18.60 -11.52
C SER A 66 1.35 -17.24 -12.24
N VAL A 67 2.52 -16.70 -12.59
CA VAL A 67 2.63 -15.47 -13.41
C VAL A 67 1.82 -15.59 -14.71
N HIS A 68 1.94 -16.73 -15.39
CA HIS A 68 1.25 -17.00 -16.64
C HIS A 68 -0.28 -16.96 -16.49
N GLU A 69 -0.80 -17.51 -15.39
CA GLU A 69 -2.23 -17.50 -15.12
C GLU A 69 -2.75 -16.12 -14.76
N ILE A 70 -1.98 -15.33 -14.01
CA ILE A 70 -2.31 -13.93 -13.74
C ILE A 70 -2.31 -13.13 -15.06
N ALA A 71 -1.31 -13.35 -15.92
CA ALA A 71 -1.19 -12.69 -17.21
C ALA A 71 -2.36 -13.00 -18.14
N ALA A 72 -2.87 -14.24 -18.15
CA ALA A 72 -4.00 -14.66 -18.97
C ALA A 72 -5.33 -13.96 -18.60
N GLU A 73 -5.47 -13.48 -17.36
CA GLU A 73 -6.64 -12.74 -16.87
C GLU A 73 -6.55 -11.22 -17.17
N LEU A 74 -5.40 -10.73 -17.63
CA LEU A 74 -5.22 -9.31 -17.95
C LEU A 74 -5.83 -8.97 -19.32
N PRO A 75 -6.36 -7.76 -19.51
CA PRO A 75 -7.12 -7.38 -20.71
C PRO A 75 -6.29 -7.20 -22.00
N SER A 76 -4.99 -7.53 -22.00
CA SER A 76 -4.07 -7.28 -23.12
C SER A 76 -3.62 -8.57 -23.82
N GLY A 77 -3.58 -8.56 -25.16
CA GLY A 77 -3.17 -9.71 -25.97
C GLY A 77 -1.69 -10.13 -25.84
N SER A 78 -0.84 -9.31 -25.22
CA SER A 78 0.52 -9.70 -24.82
C SER A 78 0.94 -9.02 -23.52
N VAL A 79 1.18 -9.83 -22.49
CA VAL A 79 1.72 -9.40 -21.20
C VAL A 79 3.18 -9.83 -21.14
N ASP A 80 4.08 -8.91 -20.77
CA ASP A 80 5.45 -9.28 -20.42
C ASP A 80 5.48 -9.96 -19.05
N GLU A 81 5.43 -11.29 -19.06
CA GLU A 81 5.45 -12.12 -17.86
C GLU A 81 6.70 -11.89 -17.00
N LEU A 82 7.85 -11.53 -17.60
CA LEU A 82 9.07 -11.26 -16.82
C LEU A 82 8.91 -9.98 -15.99
N SER A 83 8.32 -8.93 -16.56
CA SER A 83 8.02 -7.70 -15.83
C SER A 83 6.95 -7.93 -14.76
N LEU A 84 5.90 -8.68 -15.07
CA LEU A 84 4.87 -9.06 -14.08
C LEU A 84 5.47 -9.85 -12.92
N HIS A 85 6.34 -10.83 -13.21
CA HIS A 85 7.05 -11.61 -12.20
C HIS A 85 7.88 -10.71 -11.28
N ARG A 86 8.62 -9.73 -11.84
CA ARG A 86 9.43 -8.79 -11.03
C ARG A 86 8.58 -7.92 -10.11
N VAL A 87 7.44 -7.42 -10.59
CA VAL A 87 6.47 -6.65 -9.78
C VAL A 87 5.91 -7.51 -8.66
N MET A 88 5.44 -8.71 -8.97
CA MET A 88 4.88 -9.63 -7.97
C MET A 88 5.92 -10.02 -6.93
N ARG A 89 7.13 -10.36 -7.36
CA ARG A 89 8.25 -10.68 -6.45
C ARG A 89 8.57 -9.51 -5.52
N ALA A 90 8.63 -8.28 -6.03
CA ALA A 90 8.86 -7.10 -5.19
C ALA A 90 7.76 -6.92 -4.13
N LEU A 91 6.48 -7.09 -4.52
CA LEU A 91 5.35 -6.97 -3.61
C LEU A 91 5.27 -8.11 -2.58
N VAL A 92 5.77 -9.30 -2.92
CA VAL A 92 5.96 -10.40 -1.95
C VAL A 92 7.04 -10.04 -0.93
N HIS A 93 8.17 -9.49 -1.37
CA HIS A 93 9.22 -9.05 -0.43
C HIS A 93 8.74 -7.92 0.49
N LEU A 94 7.81 -7.09 0.02
CA LEU A 94 7.15 -6.05 0.82
C LEU A 94 6.01 -6.60 1.71
N GLY A 95 5.74 -7.91 1.67
CA GLY A 95 4.71 -8.57 2.48
C GLY A 95 3.27 -8.31 2.00
N VAL A 96 3.08 -7.75 0.82
CA VAL A 96 1.75 -7.47 0.25
C VAL A 96 1.11 -8.76 -0.26
N PHE A 97 1.86 -9.58 -1.00
CA PHE A 97 1.40 -10.88 -1.49
C PHE A 97 2.24 -12.01 -0.88
N SER A 98 1.74 -13.24 -0.95
CA SER A 98 2.51 -14.45 -0.63
C SER A 98 3.01 -15.10 -1.92
N ALA A 99 4.08 -15.88 -1.82
CA ALA A 99 4.52 -16.77 -2.88
C ALA A 99 4.90 -18.13 -2.30
N ASP A 100 4.37 -19.19 -2.90
CA ASP A 100 4.83 -20.55 -2.66
C ASP A 100 5.83 -20.93 -3.74
N GLN A 101 6.96 -21.51 -3.33
CA GLN A 101 7.89 -22.12 -4.27
C GLN A 101 7.39 -23.52 -4.60
N VAL A 102 7.10 -23.76 -5.88
CA VAL A 102 6.88 -25.11 -6.38
C VAL A 102 8.22 -25.61 -6.92
N GLU A 103 8.71 -26.72 -6.37
CA GLU A 103 9.87 -27.41 -6.92
C GLU A 103 9.58 -27.77 -8.37
N SER A 104 10.37 -27.20 -9.28
CA SER A 104 10.33 -27.52 -10.70
C SER A 104 11.60 -28.29 -11.05
N HIS A 105 11.48 -29.28 -11.94
CA HIS A 105 12.63 -29.94 -12.55
C HIS A 105 13.37 -29.03 -13.55
N SER A 106 12.86 -27.82 -13.81
CA SER A 106 13.55 -26.75 -14.55
C SER A 106 14.32 -25.81 -13.60
N SER A 107 15.38 -25.18 -14.12
CA SER A 107 16.36 -24.35 -13.37
C SER A 107 15.81 -23.17 -12.56
N GLU A 108 14.50 -22.86 -12.62
CA GLU A 108 13.88 -21.78 -11.87
C GLU A 108 12.58 -22.30 -11.20
N PRO A 109 12.42 -22.15 -9.88
CA PRO A 109 11.20 -22.56 -9.17
C PRO A 109 10.00 -21.75 -9.68
N LEU A 110 8.89 -22.45 -9.95
CA LEU A 110 7.67 -21.80 -10.44
C LEU A 110 6.94 -21.16 -9.24
N ALA A 111 7.17 -19.88 -9.00
CA ALA A 111 6.49 -19.16 -7.92
C ALA A 111 4.99 -19.04 -8.20
N ARG A 112 4.16 -19.42 -7.22
CA ARG A 112 2.70 -19.23 -7.26
C ARG A 112 2.29 -18.20 -6.21
N TYR A 113 1.53 -17.20 -6.60
CA TYR A 113 1.19 -16.05 -5.78
C TYR A 113 -0.19 -16.18 -5.15
N GLY A 114 -0.31 -15.71 -3.91
CA GLY A 114 -1.55 -15.71 -3.13
C GLY A 114 -1.81 -14.38 -2.42
N LEU A 115 -2.98 -14.25 -1.81
CA LEU A 115 -3.32 -13.08 -1.00
C LEU A 115 -2.79 -13.22 0.44
N THR A 116 -2.37 -12.10 1.00
CA THR A 116 -2.13 -11.93 2.44
C THR A 116 -3.27 -11.12 3.06
N PRO A 117 -3.35 -10.97 4.39
CA PRO A 117 -4.27 -10.02 5.01
C PRO A 117 -4.13 -8.59 4.45
N ALA A 118 -2.92 -8.17 4.07
CA ALA A 118 -2.68 -6.84 3.50
C ALA A 118 -3.27 -6.69 2.09
N SER A 119 -3.03 -7.65 1.18
CA SER A 119 -3.59 -7.57 -0.17
C SER A 119 -5.10 -7.78 -0.22
N ARG A 120 -5.70 -8.48 0.75
CA ARG A 120 -7.17 -8.57 0.89
C ARG A 120 -7.83 -7.20 1.07
N MET A 121 -7.15 -6.26 1.72
CA MET A 121 -7.65 -4.88 1.84
C MET A 121 -7.70 -4.14 0.49
N LEU A 122 -7.06 -4.67 -0.56
CA LEU A 122 -7.01 -4.06 -1.88
C LEU A 122 -8.02 -4.67 -2.87
N VAL A 123 -8.63 -5.81 -2.53
CA VAL A 123 -9.70 -6.42 -3.34
C VAL A 123 -10.86 -5.44 -3.42
N ARG A 124 -11.40 -5.20 -4.63
CA ARG A 124 -12.52 -4.28 -4.88
C ARG A 124 -13.85 -5.02 -4.98
N GLU A 125 -13.85 -6.18 -5.61
CA GLU A 125 -15.04 -7.01 -5.79
C GLU A 125 -15.65 -7.36 -4.43
N ASN A 126 -16.95 -7.05 -4.27
CA ASN A 126 -17.71 -7.28 -3.04
C ASN A 126 -17.09 -6.69 -1.76
N ASN A 127 -16.17 -5.73 -1.88
CA ASN A 127 -15.49 -5.10 -0.75
C ASN A 127 -15.68 -3.56 -0.76
N PRO A 128 -16.72 -3.04 -0.08
CA PRO A 128 -16.94 -1.60 0.02
C PRO A 128 -15.84 -0.88 0.81
N GLY A 129 -15.08 -1.60 1.66
CA GLY A 129 -13.97 -1.08 2.46
C GLY A 129 -12.60 -1.16 1.78
N SER A 130 -12.56 -1.43 0.46
CA SER A 130 -11.31 -1.54 -0.29
C SER A 130 -10.46 -0.28 -0.21
N LEU A 131 -9.15 -0.44 0.04
CA LEU A 131 -8.15 0.61 0.01
C LEU A 131 -7.58 0.87 -1.39
N ALA A 132 -7.95 0.08 -2.40
CA ALA A 132 -7.49 0.30 -3.77
C ALA A 132 -7.77 1.71 -4.31
N PRO A 133 -8.97 2.33 -4.10
CA PRO A 133 -9.20 3.72 -4.49
C PRO A 133 -8.27 4.71 -3.81
N MET A 134 -7.88 4.44 -2.56
CA MET A 134 -6.93 5.28 -1.81
C MET A 134 -5.51 5.17 -2.37
N VAL A 135 -5.05 3.95 -2.69
CA VAL A 135 -3.76 3.73 -3.38
C VAL A 135 -3.72 4.52 -4.69
N MET A 136 -4.80 4.44 -5.47
CA MET A 136 -4.94 5.19 -6.72
C MET A 136 -4.89 6.70 -6.50
N TYR A 137 -5.67 7.21 -5.54
CA TYR A 137 -5.73 8.63 -5.21
C TYR A 137 -4.38 9.18 -4.76
N LEU A 138 -3.71 8.52 -3.81
CA LEU A 138 -2.45 8.99 -3.24
C LEU A 138 -1.32 9.01 -4.27
N ASN A 139 -1.33 8.09 -5.24
CA ASN A 139 -0.28 7.95 -6.25
C ASN A 139 -0.69 8.50 -7.64
N TYR A 140 -1.76 9.29 -7.69
CA TYR A 140 -2.12 10.03 -8.89
C TYR A 140 -1.23 11.26 -9.05
N LYS A 141 -0.91 11.64 -10.30
CA LYS A 141 0.00 12.76 -10.59
C LYS A 141 -0.42 14.04 -9.86
N SER A 142 -1.73 14.35 -9.87
CA SER A 142 -2.24 15.57 -9.22
C SER A 142 -2.11 15.56 -7.68
N SER A 143 -2.06 14.37 -7.07
CA SER A 143 -1.84 14.20 -5.64
C SER A 143 -0.35 14.27 -5.28
N GLN A 144 0.52 13.92 -6.22
CA GLN A 144 1.97 13.80 -6.03
C GLN A 144 2.73 15.13 -6.24
N THR A 145 2.35 15.97 -7.21
CA THR A 145 3.09 17.21 -7.51
C THR A 145 3.26 18.15 -6.31
N PRO A 146 2.25 18.37 -5.44
CA PRO A 146 2.40 19.26 -4.29
C PRO A 146 3.50 18.85 -3.32
N TRP A 147 3.79 17.54 -3.21
CA TRP A 147 4.87 17.04 -2.36
C TRP A 147 6.26 17.46 -2.84
N GLN A 148 6.41 17.78 -4.13
CA GLN A 148 7.67 18.30 -4.69
C GLN A 148 7.96 19.73 -4.22
N HIS A 149 6.92 20.48 -3.82
CA HIS A 149 7.01 21.87 -3.36
C HIS A 149 6.98 22.01 -1.83
N LEU A 150 7.19 20.91 -1.09
CA LEU A 150 7.18 20.95 0.37
C LEU A 150 8.29 21.85 0.93
N HIS A 151 9.46 21.86 0.30
CA HIS A 151 10.57 22.73 0.70
C HIS A 151 10.21 24.23 0.55
N GLU A 152 9.53 24.62 -0.53
CA GLU A 152 9.05 26.00 -0.74
C GLU A 152 7.99 26.41 0.28
N THR A 153 7.18 25.45 0.73
CA THR A 153 6.19 25.67 1.79
C THR A 153 6.88 26.05 3.09
N ILE A 154 7.98 25.38 3.43
CA ILE A 154 8.76 25.67 4.64
C ILE A 154 9.46 27.04 4.52
N LEU A 155 10.04 27.33 3.36
CA LEU A 155 10.78 28.58 3.14
C LEU A 155 9.87 29.81 3.07
N CYS A 156 8.70 29.69 2.42
CA CYS A 156 7.85 30.84 2.10
C CYS A 156 6.47 30.84 2.78
N GLY A 157 6.13 29.80 3.55
CA GLY A 157 4.79 29.62 4.13
C GLY A 157 3.67 29.39 3.11
N LYS A 158 4.00 29.16 1.83
CA LYS A 158 3.03 29.03 0.74
C LYS A 158 2.41 27.64 0.72
N ASN A 159 1.11 27.55 0.48
CA ASN A 159 0.44 26.25 0.33
C ASN A 159 0.99 25.47 -0.90
N PRO A 160 1.39 24.19 -0.76
CA PRO A 160 2.05 23.45 -1.83
C PRO A 160 1.14 23.18 -3.03
N PHE A 161 -0.19 23.12 -2.85
CA PHE A 161 -1.15 22.98 -3.96
C PHE A 161 -1.25 24.27 -4.75
N LYS A 162 -1.22 25.42 -4.06
CA LYS A 162 -1.24 26.73 -4.71
C LYS A 162 0.03 26.96 -5.52
N VAL A 163 1.17 26.47 -5.04
CA VAL A 163 2.43 26.50 -5.79
C VAL A 163 2.36 25.59 -7.02
N ALA A 164 1.91 24.34 -6.85
CA ALA A 164 1.87 23.36 -7.93
C ALA A 164 0.86 23.70 -9.05
N TYR A 165 -0.30 24.26 -8.70
CA TYR A 165 -1.44 24.40 -9.63
C TYR A 165 -2.02 25.81 -9.72
N GLY A 166 -1.48 26.79 -8.98
CA GLY A 166 -2.04 28.13 -8.89
C GLY A 166 -3.36 28.24 -8.12
N LYS A 167 -3.92 27.11 -7.63
CA LYS A 167 -5.20 27.03 -6.91
C LYS A 167 -5.04 26.23 -5.61
N VAL A 168 -5.85 26.55 -4.60
CA VAL A 168 -5.93 25.74 -3.37
C VAL A 168 -6.78 24.49 -3.65
N ARG A 169 -6.44 23.36 -3.01
CA ARG A 169 -7.06 22.03 -3.22
C ARG A 169 -8.60 22.07 -3.19
N THR A 170 -9.21 22.97 -2.41
CA THR A 170 -10.66 23.15 -2.29
C THR A 170 -11.36 23.52 -3.60
N HIS A 171 -10.71 24.27 -4.51
CA HIS A 171 -11.32 24.65 -5.80
C HIS A 171 -11.32 23.50 -6.81
N GLN A 172 -10.36 22.59 -6.76
CA GLN A 172 -10.32 21.41 -7.64
C GLN A 172 -11.41 20.37 -7.30
N PHE A 173 -11.92 20.39 -6.06
CA PHE A 173 -13.07 19.58 -5.64
C PHE A 173 -14.43 20.17 -6.05
N LEU A 174 -14.51 21.48 -6.33
CA LEU A 174 -15.75 22.18 -6.70
C LEU A 174 -15.94 22.34 -8.22
N ASP A 175 -14.85 22.35 -8.99
CA ASP A 175 -14.89 22.58 -10.45
C ASP A 175 -14.96 21.27 -11.29
N GLY A 176 -15.15 20.10 -10.67
CA GLY A 176 -14.96 18.81 -11.35
C GLY A 176 -16.21 18.26 -12.05
N SER A 177 -16.41 18.64 -13.31
CA SER A 177 -17.06 17.78 -14.30
C SER A 177 -16.15 16.59 -14.65
N SER A 178 -16.74 15.39 -14.65
CA SER A 178 -16.18 14.07 -15.02
C SER A 178 -15.42 13.25 -13.96
N SER A 179 -15.97 12.05 -13.70
CA SER A 179 -15.53 10.90 -12.89
C SER A 179 -15.92 10.89 -11.41
N ASP A 180 -17.24 10.74 -11.18
CA ASP A 180 -17.90 10.78 -9.87
C ASP A 180 -17.78 9.50 -9.02
N SER A 181 -17.21 8.39 -9.52
CA SER A 181 -17.20 7.11 -8.76
C SER A 181 -16.01 6.96 -7.81
N LEU A 182 -14.80 7.36 -8.22
CA LEU A 182 -13.58 7.29 -7.39
C LEU A 182 -13.55 8.37 -6.31
N ARG A 183 -14.21 9.51 -6.58
CA ARG A 183 -14.18 10.71 -5.73
C ARG A 183 -14.93 10.50 -4.42
N ASN A 184 -16.14 9.94 -4.45
CA ASN A 184 -16.95 9.78 -3.23
C ASN A 184 -16.42 8.72 -2.26
N LYS A 185 -15.80 7.64 -2.74
CA LYS A 185 -15.27 6.57 -1.86
C LYS A 185 -13.89 6.92 -1.27
N GLY A 186 -13.07 7.70 -1.96
CA GLY A 186 -11.78 8.18 -1.46
C GLY A 186 -11.86 9.36 -0.48
N LEU A 187 -12.97 10.13 -0.50
CA LEU A 187 -13.11 11.36 0.27
C LEU A 187 -13.08 11.14 1.80
N GLY A 188 -13.64 10.02 2.28
CA GLY A 188 -13.69 9.70 3.71
C GLY A 188 -12.30 9.50 4.34
N LEU A 189 -11.36 8.87 3.63
CA LEU A 189 -9.99 8.67 4.09
C LEU A 189 -9.03 9.81 3.70
N ALA A 190 -9.30 10.56 2.63
CA ALA A 190 -8.54 11.78 2.31
C ALA A 190 -8.64 12.82 3.45
N PHE A 191 -9.75 12.84 4.19
CA PHE A 191 -9.94 13.66 5.39
C PHE A 191 -8.98 13.27 6.53
N VAL A 192 -8.68 11.97 6.68
CA VAL A 192 -7.72 11.45 7.67
C VAL A 192 -6.29 11.86 7.30
N VAL A 193 -5.91 11.76 6.03
CA VAL A 193 -4.58 12.18 5.56
C VAL A 193 -4.41 13.69 5.66
N LEU A 194 -5.45 14.48 5.34
CA LEU A 194 -5.46 15.93 5.53
C LEU A 194 -5.39 16.33 7.01
N ASN A 195 -6.02 15.58 7.92
CA ASN A 195 -5.92 15.83 9.36
C ASN A 195 -4.55 15.40 9.94
N ALA A 196 -3.92 14.35 9.39
CA ALA A 196 -2.53 14.01 9.71
C ALA A 196 -1.55 15.10 9.25
N GLN A 197 -1.78 15.72 8.08
CA GLN A 197 -1.02 16.89 7.63
C GLN A 197 -1.20 18.12 8.54
N ARG A 198 -2.36 18.28 9.19
CA ARG A 198 -2.60 19.31 10.21
C ARG A 198 -1.84 19.05 11.51
N CYS A 199 -1.65 17.78 11.91
CA CYS A 199 -0.88 17.44 13.10
C CYS A 199 0.62 17.64 12.90
N CYS A 200 1.17 17.38 11.71
CA CYS A 200 2.59 17.59 11.44
C CYS A 200 3.01 19.06 11.29
N LEU A 201 2.05 20.00 11.14
CA LEU A 201 2.31 21.44 11.04
C LEU A 201 1.98 22.19 12.35
N ALA A 202 1.63 21.47 13.42
CA ALA A 202 1.28 22.04 14.73
C ALA A 202 2.30 21.69 15.83
N VAL A 203 3.51 21.28 15.46
CA VAL A 203 4.66 21.11 16.37
C VAL A 203 5.68 22.22 16.09
#